data_AF-C4V913-F1
#
_entry.id   AF-C4V913-F1
#
_cell.length_a   1.000
_cell.length_b   1.000
_cell.length_c   1.000
_cell.angle_alpha   90.00
_cell.angle_beta   90.00
_cell.angle_gamma   90.00
#
_symmetry.space_group_name_H-M   'P 1'
#
loop_
_entity.id
_entity.type
_entity.pdbx_description
1 polymer ?
#
loop_
_entity_poly.entity_id
_entity_poly.type
_entity_poly.pdbx_seq_one_letter_code
_entity_poly.pdbx_strand_id
1 'polypeptide(L)'
;MASIKGPKSALSDFIEEHGIKINYLDKRNSEDVMPTIDRKRKLVKKTNKKIKPFEFSSKDLHNVSLQNILISRILKNINSFTLNDSHLEMISSYLSKHRMFNVFYFNSLVNLCKNKLIIYDCSNIKDEEFIISNHNLTCLELYQCGQLTNSTLNDILKQQNNLKELRITGGYLITEILLPSKLYILDLSNCNRLSNSIIVEINKKYKKLDELKLSYCYKITDDVKLKTSVKRLFVEETRISENFYLKKEIQSLSFKNCCLINSLDKNYNNLEYLNLANITTINNIKIGNKLKSLDISKCYSLKKWFFENIYKLINLEYLNISYLDFDSYDFLHKLNSIKELDISWCSNITDEIVISLMEKTKIEKIYVFGCFNLTDITAKFSYKYKDTVTIVGNHAETRYLIQNS
;
A
#
# COMPACT_ATOMS: atom_id res chain seq x y z
N MET A 1 -19.60 33.39 38.76
CA MET A 1 -19.30 33.02 37.36
C MET A 1 -20.07 31.76 37.04
N ALA A 2 -21.07 31.82 36.15
CA ALA A 2 -21.79 30.64 35.69
C ALA A 2 -20.86 29.80 34.81
N SER A 3 -20.67 28.51 35.12
CA SER A 3 -19.89 27.61 34.27
C SER A 3 -20.76 27.13 33.12
N ILE A 4 -20.30 27.38 31.90
CA ILE A 4 -20.89 26.83 30.69
C ILE A 4 -20.50 25.35 30.67
N LYS A 5 -21.46 24.46 30.95
CA LYS A 5 -21.27 23.01 30.75
C LYS A 5 -21.34 22.75 29.24
N GLY A 6 -20.28 22.15 28.70
CA GLY A 6 -20.27 21.64 27.32
C GLY A 6 -21.32 20.55 27.08
N PRO A 7 -21.58 20.18 25.81
CA PRO A 7 -22.58 19.18 25.49
C PRO A 7 -22.24 17.84 26.15
N LYS A 8 -23.27 17.21 26.75
CA LYS A 8 -23.16 15.87 27.33
C LYS A 8 -22.76 14.86 26.24
N SER A 9 -21.92 13.89 26.59
CA SER A 9 -21.55 12.83 25.65
C SER A 9 -22.71 11.85 25.46
N ALA A 10 -22.86 11.29 24.26
CA ALA A 10 -23.89 10.28 23.96
C ALA A 10 -23.83 9.05 24.90
N LEU A 11 -22.65 8.78 25.46
CA LEU A 11 -22.46 7.71 26.45
C LEU A 11 -23.13 8.06 27.78
N SER A 12 -23.10 9.33 28.19
CA SER A 12 -23.72 9.83 29.42
C SER A 12 -25.23 9.72 29.35
N ASP A 13 -25.83 10.07 28.20
CA ASP A 13 -27.27 9.97 27.99
C ASP A 13 -27.73 8.51 27.97
N PHE A 14 -26.96 7.63 27.34
CA PHE A 14 -27.24 6.19 27.33
C PHE A 14 -27.23 5.56 28.74
N ILE A 15 -26.29 5.97 29.60
CA ILE A 15 -26.15 5.47 30.98
C ILE A 15 -27.35 5.88 31.85
N GLU A 16 -27.83 7.12 31.71
CA GLU A 16 -29.03 7.62 32.41
C GLU A 16 -30.31 6.94 31.91
N GLU A 17 -30.49 6.84 30.59
CA GLU A 17 -31.69 6.27 29.95
C GLU A 17 -31.90 4.79 30.32
N HIS A 18 -30.82 4.05 30.54
CA HIS A 18 -30.86 2.62 30.86
C HIS A 18 -30.66 2.31 32.34
N GLY A 19 -30.65 3.33 33.21
CA GLY A 19 -30.58 3.15 34.67
C GLY A 19 -29.31 2.45 35.17
N ILE A 20 -28.20 2.55 34.44
CA ILE A 20 -26.96 1.82 34.74
C ILE A 20 -26.22 2.52 35.88
N LYS A 21 -26.21 1.92 37.07
CA LYS A 21 -25.44 2.43 38.22
C LYS A 21 -23.95 2.15 38.05
N ILE A 22 -23.14 3.20 37.87
CA ILE A 22 -21.69 3.12 37.87
C ILE A 22 -21.19 3.26 39.32
N ASN A 23 -20.71 2.16 39.91
CA ASN A 23 -20.02 2.22 41.19
C ASN A 23 -18.53 2.51 40.94
N TYR A 24 -18.09 3.70 41.32
CA TYR A 24 -16.66 4.03 41.35
C TYR A 24 -16.04 3.37 42.58
N LEU A 25 -14.97 2.59 42.37
CA LEU A 25 -14.16 2.04 43.47
C LEU A 25 -13.26 3.16 44.00
N ASP A 26 -13.39 3.47 45.29
CA ASP A 26 -12.49 4.39 45.97
C ASP A 26 -11.04 3.89 45.93
N LYS A 27 -10.13 4.80 45.59
CA LYS A 27 -8.67 4.57 45.63
C LYS A 27 -8.25 4.23 47.07
N ARG A 28 -7.76 3.01 47.29
CA ARG A 28 -7.05 2.67 48.53
C ARG A 28 -5.60 3.17 48.46
N ASN A 29 -5.20 3.86 49.53
CA ASN A 29 -3.82 4.21 49.85
C ASN A 29 -3.01 2.95 50.26
N SER A 30 -1.70 3.15 50.25
CA SER A 30 -0.51 2.30 50.41
C SER A 30 -0.46 1.21 51.51
N GLU A 31 0.41 0.23 51.21
CA GLU A 31 1.18 -0.70 52.06
C GLU A 31 0.46 -1.85 52.81
N ASP A 32 0.63 -3.08 52.31
CA ASP A 32 1.06 -4.23 53.13
C ASP A 32 1.38 -5.50 52.29
N VAL A 33 2.38 -6.25 52.74
CA VAL A 33 2.94 -7.45 52.11
C VAL A 33 2.09 -8.71 52.38
N MET A 34 2.02 -9.57 51.34
CA MET A 34 1.33 -10.86 51.12
C MET A 34 0.86 -11.74 52.31
N PRO A 35 -0.14 -12.62 52.03
CA PRO A 35 0.24 -14.02 51.86
C PRO A 35 -0.33 -14.71 50.61
N THR A 36 0.45 -15.64 50.09
CA THR A 36 0.17 -16.53 48.96
C THR A 36 -0.96 -17.51 49.29
N ILE A 37 -2.02 -17.52 48.46
CA ILE A 37 -3.00 -18.62 48.45
C ILE A 37 -3.18 -19.09 47.01
N ASP A 38 -2.74 -20.32 46.81
CA ASP A 38 -2.94 -21.13 45.62
C ASP A 38 -4.43 -21.37 45.38
N ARG A 39 -5.00 -20.76 44.34
CA ARG A 39 -6.31 -21.13 43.81
C ARG A 39 -6.22 -21.31 42.30
N LYS A 40 -6.11 -22.58 41.90
CA LYS A 40 -6.27 -23.08 40.53
C LYS A 40 -7.45 -22.37 39.85
N ARG A 41 -7.16 -21.41 38.97
CA ARG A 41 -8.16 -20.84 38.06
C ARG A 41 -8.38 -21.84 36.93
N LYS A 42 -9.54 -22.50 36.93
CA LYS A 42 -10.09 -23.08 35.70
C LYS A 42 -10.29 -21.95 34.70
N LEU A 43 -9.43 -21.89 33.69
CA LEU A 43 -9.61 -21.03 32.53
C LEU A 43 -10.87 -21.45 31.79
N VAL A 44 -11.98 -20.74 32.03
CA VAL A 44 -13.11 -20.76 31.11
C VAL A 44 -12.65 -20.05 29.84
N LYS A 45 -12.51 -20.79 28.73
CA LYS A 45 -12.23 -20.22 27.41
C LYS A 45 -13.39 -19.29 27.04
N LYS A 46 -13.21 -17.97 27.22
CA LYS A 46 -14.04 -16.97 26.54
C LYS A 46 -13.72 -17.05 25.05
N THR A 47 -14.59 -17.68 24.29
CA THR A 47 -14.61 -17.59 22.83
C THR A 47 -15.05 -16.17 22.44
N ASN A 48 -14.12 -15.22 22.48
CA ASN A 48 -14.31 -13.94 21.79
C ASN A 48 -14.22 -14.19 20.28
N LYS A 49 -15.31 -14.70 19.67
CA LYS A 49 -15.54 -14.50 18.25
C LYS A 49 -15.82 -13.01 18.05
N LYS A 50 -14.76 -12.21 17.87
CA LYS A 50 -14.87 -10.92 17.21
C LYS A 50 -15.37 -11.20 15.79
N ILE A 51 -16.68 -11.09 15.60
CA ILE A 51 -17.26 -10.95 14.27
C ILE A 51 -16.75 -9.61 13.77
N LYS A 52 -15.74 -9.64 12.89
CA LYS A 52 -15.34 -8.45 12.14
C LYS A 52 -16.54 -8.01 11.29
N PRO A 53 -16.80 -6.72 11.09
CA PRO A 53 -17.77 -6.31 10.08
C PRO A 53 -17.33 -6.92 8.74
N PHE A 54 -18.22 -7.71 8.14
CA PHE A 54 -18.03 -8.30 6.83
C PHE A 54 -18.73 -7.39 5.82
N GLU A 55 -18.00 -7.00 4.78
CA GLU A 55 -18.53 -6.27 3.65
C GLU A 55 -19.16 -7.29 2.70
N PHE A 56 -20.47 -7.16 2.44
CA PHE A 56 -21.09 -7.86 1.33
C PHE A 56 -20.83 -7.03 0.08
N SER A 57 -19.76 -7.36 -0.65
CA SER A 57 -19.66 -6.96 -2.05
C SER A 57 -20.56 -7.90 -2.86
N SER A 58 -21.49 -7.35 -3.63
CA SER A 58 -22.38 -8.11 -4.51
C SER A 58 -21.64 -8.83 -5.66
N LYS A 59 -20.30 -8.79 -5.69
CA LYS A 59 -19.44 -9.52 -6.63
C LYS A 59 -18.86 -10.82 -6.07
N ASP A 60 -18.97 -11.08 -4.76
CA ASP A 60 -18.28 -12.21 -4.10
C ASP A 60 -19.09 -13.50 -3.95
N LEU A 61 -20.33 -13.54 -4.47
CA LEU A 61 -21.07 -14.79 -4.59
C LEU A 61 -20.68 -15.50 -5.89
N HIS A 62 -19.73 -16.44 -5.78
CA HIS A 62 -19.43 -17.49 -6.76
C HIS A 62 -18.89 -17.06 -8.13
N ASN A 63 -17.68 -16.51 -8.18
CA ASN A 63 -16.83 -16.65 -9.36
C ASN A 63 -15.40 -16.99 -8.95
N VAL A 64 -15.16 -18.23 -8.52
CA VAL A 64 -13.79 -18.78 -8.61
C VAL A 64 -13.46 -18.75 -10.10
N SER A 65 -12.51 -17.90 -10.49
CA SER A 65 -12.15 -17.77 -11.90
C SER A 65 -11.77 -19.14 -12.47
N LEU A 66 -12.10 -19.39 -13.74
CA LEU A 66 -11.67 -20.60 -14.45
C LEU A 66 -10.14 -20.80 -14.33
N GLN A 67 -9.40 -19.69 -14.29
CA GLN A 67 -7.97 -19.65 -14.03
C GLN A 67 -7.61 -20.30 -12.68
N ASN A 68 -8.29 -19.95 -11.58
CA ASN A 68 -8.01 -20.52 -10.26
C ASN A 68 -8.28 -22.03 -10.22
N ILE A 69 -9.37 -22.49 -10.84
CA ILE A 69 -9.69 -23.92 -10.96
C ILE A 69 -8.60 -24.65 -11.75
N LEU A 70 -8.17 -24.08 -12.88
CA LEU A 70 -7.10 -24.66 -13.71
C LEU A 70 -5.79 -24.78 -12.93
N ILE A 71 -5.36 -23.70 -12.26
CA ILE A 71 -4.13 -23.70 -11.45
C ILE A 71 -4.21 -24.79 -10.37
N SER A 72 -5.33 -24.91 -9.66
CA SER A 72 -5.53 -25.95 -8.64
C SER A 72 -5.34 -27.38 -9.19
N ARG A 73 -5.69 -27.63 -10.46
CA ARG A 73 -5.51 -28.93 -11.12
C ARG A 73 -4.06 -29.15 -11.53
N ILE A 74 -3.42 -28.12 -12.08
CA ILE A 74 -1.99 -28.14 -12.43
C ILE A 74 -1.15 -28.46 -11.20
N LEU A 75 -1.45 -27.84 -10.05
CA LEU A 75 -0.71 -28.04 -8.79
C LEU A 75 -0.69 -29.50 -8.31
N LYS A 76 -1.66 -30.33 -8.69
CA LYS A 76 -1.66 -31.78 -8.35
C LYS A 76 -0.48 -32.52 -8.98
N ASN A 77 0.02 -32.05 -10.12
CA ASN A 77 1.16 -32.66 -10.82
C ASN A 77 1.94 -31.61 -11.63
N ILE A 78 2.40 -30.55 -10.96
CA ILE A 78 2.99 -29.36 -11.61
C ILE A 78 4.15 -29.70 -12.55
N ASN A 79 4.98 -30.68 -12.17
CA ASN A 79 6.15 -31.11 -12.91
C ASN A 79 5.82 -31.91 -14.19
N SER A 80 4.55 -32.28 -14.41
CA SER A 80 4.11 -32.98 -15.63
C SER A 80 3.71 -32.05 -16.77
N PHE A 81 3.63 -30.74 -16.51
CA PHE A 81 3.19 -29.76 -17.50
C PHE A 81 4.35 -28.95 -18.06
N THR A 82 4.31 -28.65 -19.35
CA THR A 82 5.22 -27.66 -19.97
C THR A 82 4.70 -26.26 -19.68
N LEU A 83 5.31 -25.59 -18.69
CA LEU A 83 4.93 -24.25 -18.27
C LEU A 83 5.96 -23.21 -18.77
N ASN A 84 5.48 -22.01 -19.08
CA ASN A 84 6.35 -20.85 -19.34
C ASN A 84 6.38 -19.96 -18.09
N ASP A 85 7.29 -18.99 -18.06
CA ASP A 85 7.51 -18.15 -16.88
C ASP A 85 6.27 -17.31 -16.50
N SER A 86 5.41 -16.95 -17.47
CA SER A 86 4.14 -16.28 -17.18
C SER A 86 3.15 -17.19 -16.44
N HIS A 87 3.07 -18.46 -16.83
CA HIS A 87 2.27 -19.45 -16.08
C HIS A 87 2.83 -19.66 -14.67
N LEU A 88 4.15 -19.72 -14.52
CA LEU A 88 4.80 -19.89 -13.21
C LEU A 88 4.55 -18.69 -12.29
N GLU A 89 4.57 -17.46 -12.81
CA GLU A 89 4.20 -16.24 -12.09
C GLU A 89 2.73 -16.29 -11.62
N MET A 90 1.80 -16.71 -12.48
CA MET A 90 0.39 -16.89 -12.11
C MET A 90 0.22 -17.93 -11.00
N ILE A 91 0.94 -19.06 -11.08
CA ILE A 91 0.94 -20.11 -10.05
C ILE A 91 1.50 -19.58 -8.73
N SER A 92 2.63 -18.87 -8.76
CA SER A 92 3.23 -18.22 -7.60
C SER A 92 2.25 -17.26 -6.92
N SER A 93 1.56 -16.42 -7.70
CA SER A 93 0.54 -15.49 -7.20
C SER A 93 -0.63 -16.23 -6.55
N TYR A 94 -1.12 -17.29 -7.19
CA TYR A 94 -2.19 -18.14 -6.66
C TYR A 94 -1.77 -18.77 -5.32
N LEU A 95 -0.61 -19.41 -5.27
CA LEU A 95 -0.10 -20.06 -4.06
C LEU A 95 0.04 -19.07 -2.88
N SER A 96 0.51 -17.85 -3.15
CA SER A 96 0.59 -16.77 -2.16
C SER A 96 -0.79 -16.34 -1.66
N LYS A 97 -1.73 -16.03 -2.57
CA LYS A 97 -3.10 -15.61 -2.22
C LYS A 97 -3.85 -16.65 -1.39
N HIS A 98 -3.60 -17.93 -1.65
CA HIS A 98 -4.21 -19.05 -0.93
C HIS A 98 -3.37 -19.54 0.27
N ARG A 99 -2.23 -18.90 0.58
CA ARG A 99 -1.32 -19.28 1.68
C ARG A 99 -0.87 -20.75 1.63
N MET A 100 -0.62 -21.25 0.43
CA MET A 100 -0.22 -22.64 0.17
C MET A 100 1.28 -22.78 -0.14
N PHE A 101 2.02 -21.66 -0.17
CA PHE A 101 3.42 -21.66 -0.57
C PHE A 101 4.30 -22.40 0.46
N ASN A 102 5.18 -23.27 -0.05
CA ASN A 102 6.09 -24.11 0.72
C ASN A 102 7.30 -24.50 -0.13
N VAL A 103 8.26 -25.20 0.48
CA VAL A 103 9.54 -25.60 -0.14
C VAL A 103 9.36 -26.48 -1.38
N PHE A 104 8.36 -27.37 -1.39
CA PHE A 104 8.09 -28.21 -2.56
C PHE A 104 7.71 -27.35 -3.79
N TYR A 105 6.82 -26.37 -3.61
CA TYR A 105 6.44 -25.47 -4.69
C TYR A 105 7.58 -24.52 -5.06
N PHE A 106 8.36 -24.04 -4.09
CA PHE A 106 9.56 -23.25 -4.36
C PHE A 106 10.52 -23.99 -5.31
N ASN A 107 10.90 -25.22 -4.95
CA ASN A 107 11.80 -26.05 -5.76
C ASN A 107 11.21 -26.36 -7.14
N SER A 108 9.91 -26.63 -7.21
CA SER A 108 9.23 -26.86 -8.50
C SER A 108 9.31 -25.64 -9.41
N LEU A 109 9.06 -24.43 -8.88
CA LEU A 109 9.16 -23.19 -9.65
C LEU A 109 10.60 -22.86 -10.05
N VAL A 110 11.59 -23.09 -9.18
CA VAL A 110 13.02 -22.94 -9.51
C VAL A 110 13.41 -23.85 -10.66
N ASN A 111 13.01 -25.13 -10.62
CA ASN A 111 13.37 -26.11 -11.64
C ASN A 111 12.69 -25.87 -12.99
N LEU A 112 11.47 -25.31 -12.99
CA LEU A 112 10.68 -25.09 -14.20
C LEU A 112 10.93 -23.74 -14.86
N CYS A 113 11.40 -22.72 -14.12
CA CYS A 113 11.62 -21.39 -14.69
C CYS A 113 12.74 -21.39 -15.73
N LYS A 114 12.55 -20.60 -16.80
CA LYS A 114 13.55 -20.44 -17.86
C LYS A 114 14.53 -19.33 -17.51
N ASN A 115 14.02 -18.11 -17.35
CA ASN A 115 14.84 -16.93 -17.08
C ASN A 115 14.19 -15.91 -16.14
N LYS A 116 12.95 -16.15 -15.69
CA LYS A 116 12.22 -15.30 -14.76
C LYS A 116 11.66 -16.15 -13.61
N LEU A 117 12.12 -15.84 -12.40
CA LEU A 117 11.65 -16.47 -11.17
C LEU A 117 11.00 -15.41 -10.28
N ILE A 118 9.68 -15.51 -10.07
CA ILE A 118 8.93 -14.64 -9.16
C ILE A 118 8.26 -15.49 -8.09
N ILE A 119 8.60 -15.22 -6.84
CA ILE A 119 8.02 -15.86 -5.66
C ILE A 119 7.39 -14.82 -4.74
N TYR A 120 6.05 -14.77 -4.70
CA TYR A 120 5.31 -13.74 -3.95
C TYR A 120 5.23 -13.96 -2.43
N ASP A 121 5.52 -15.17 -1.95
CA ASP A 121 5.51 -15.49 -0.52
C ASP A 121 6.60 -16.51 -0.16
N CYS A 122 7.75 -15.99 0.24
CA CYS A 122 8.87 -16.77 0.75
C CYS A 122 8.83 -16.96 2.28
N SER A 123 7.73 -16.61 2.97
CA SER A 123 7.71 -16.56 4.45
C SER A 123 8.01 -17.91 5.11
N ASN A 124 7.69 -19.01 4.42
CA ASN A 124 7.88 -20.39 4.88
C ASN A 124 9.15 -21.07 4.34
N ILE A 125 10.02 -20.34 3.63
CA ILE A 125 11.27 -20.89 3.10
C ILE A 125 12.40 -20.51 4.05
N LYS A 126 13.11 -21.50 4.58
CA LYS A 126 14.28 -21.29 5.44
C LYS A 126 15.50 -20.90 4.62
N ASP A 127 16.51 -20.33 5.27
CA ASP A 127 17.72 -19.87 4.59
C ASP A 127 18.39 -20.97 3.76
N GLU A 128 18.58 -22.16 4.36
CA GLU A 128 19.20 -23.32 3.71
C GLU A 128 18.38 -23.90 2.54
N GLU A 129 17.11 -23.52 2.40
CA GLU A 129 16.19 -24.00 1.37
C GLU A 129 16.16 -23.09 0.14
N PHE A 130 16.80 -21.90 0.18
CA PHE A 130 16.93 -21.00 -0.97
C PHE A 130 17.98 -21.50 -1.99
N ILE A 131 17.76 -22.70 -2.53
CA ILE A 131 18.63 -23.31 -3.53
C ILE A 131 18.12 -22.93 -4.92
N ILE A 132 18.71 -21.89 -5.52
CA ILE A 132 18.39 -21.44 -6.88
C ILE A 132 19.46 -21.97 -7.85
N SER A 133 19.22 -23.16 -8.39
CA SER A 133 20.12 -23.84 -9.32
C SER A 133 20.10 -23.28 -10.74
N ASN A 134 19.09 -22.48 -11.10
CA ASN A 134 19.05 -21.80 -12.40
C ASN A 134 19.94 -20.55 -12.37
N HIS A 135 21.01 -20.53 -13.17
CA HIS A 135 22.00 -19.45 -13.26
C HIS A 135 21.80 -18.48 -14.44
N ASN A 136 20.72 -18.66 -15.21
CA ASN A 136 20.41 -17.87 -16.40
C ASN A 136 19.29 -16.85 -16.18
N LEU A 137 19.03 -16.48 -14.92
CA LEU A 137 17.92 -15.57 -14.61
C LEU A 137 18.23 -14.15 -15.13
N THR A 138 17.23 -13.58 -15.79
CA THR A 138 17.15 -12.16 -16.14
C THR A 138 16.29 -11.39 -15.14
N CYS A 139 15.40 -12.08 -14.43
CA CYS A 139 14.51 -11.52 -13.41
C CYS A 139 14.43 -12.48 -12.21
N LEU A 140 14.76 -11.97 -11.03
CA LEU A 140 14.68 -12.67 -9.76
C LEU A 140 13.92 -11.80 -8.77
N GLU A 141 12.73 -12.24 -8.39
CA GLU A 141 11.88 -11.55 -7.42
C GLU A 141 11.50 -12.50 -6.29
N LEU A 142 11.98 -12.22 -5.08
CA LEU A 142 11.65 -12.94 -3.85
C LEU A 142 10.97 -11.97 -2.90
N TYR A 143 9.69 -12.22 -2.62
CA TYR A 143 8.88 -11.41 -1.73
C TYR A 143 8.68 -12.10 -0.39
N GLN A 144 8.61 -11.31 0.68
CA GLN A 144 8.48 -11.79 2.06
C GLN A 144 9.58 -12.80 2.44
N CYS A 145 10.81 -12.59 1.98
CA CYS A 145 11.94 -13.47 2.24
C CYS A 145 12.58 -13.22 3.62
N GLY A 146 11.77 -13.26 4.67
CA GLY A 146 12.18 -12.87 6.03
C GLY A 146 13.25 -13.75 6.67
N GLN A 147 13.42 -14.98 6.19
CA GLN A 147 14.42 -15.93 6.66
C GLN A 147 15.72 -15.95 5.81
N LEU A 148 15.75 -15.21 4.69
CA LEU A 148 16.91 -15.15 3.79
C LEU A 148 18.04 -14.29 4.39
N THR A 149 19.25 -14.84 4.45
CA THR A 149 20.45 -14.20 4.99
C THR A 149 21.33 -13.58 3.91
N ASN A 150 22.27 -12.73 4.33
CA ASN A 150 23.27 -12.16 3.43
C ASN A 150 24.08 -13.23 2.69
N SER A 151 24.50 -14.29 3.38
CA SER A 151 25.39 -15.31 2.80
C SER A 151 24.72 -15.99 1.62
N THR A 152 23.53 -16.54 1.87
CA THR A 152 22.75 -17.27 0.87
C THR A 152 22.34 -16.38 -0.30
N LEU A 153 21.83 -15.16 -0.03
CA LEU A 153 21.51 -14.23 -1.10
C LEU A 153 22.74 -13.90 -1.95
N ASN A 154 23.88 -13.61 -1.32
CA ASN A 154 25.09 -13.24 -2.04
C ASN A 154 25.64 -14.41 -2.86
N ASP A 155 25.52 -15.65 -2.38
CA ASP A 155 25.93 -16.84 -3.13
C ASP A 155 25.03 -17.09 -4.35
N ILE A 156 23.71 -16.88 -4.21
CA ILE A 156 22.77 -16.88 -5.35
C ILE A 156 23.19 -15.82 -6.37
N LEU A 157 23.39 -14.56 -5.93
CA LEU A 157 23.66 -13.44 -6.83
C LEU A 157 25.01 -13.57 -7.56
N LYS A 158 26.04 -14.15 -6.94
CA LYS A 158 27.33 -14.43 -7.59
C LYS A 158 27.20 -15.35 -8.81
N GLN A 159 26.18 -16.21 -8.84
CA GLN A 159 25.96 -17.16 -9.92
C GLN A 159 25.12 -16.55 -11.05
N GLN A 160 24.46 -15.40 -10.84
CA GLN A 160 23.57 -14.78 -11.83
C GLN A 160 24.31 -13.73 -12.69
N ASN A 161 24.73 -14.13 -13.88
CA ASN A 161 25.49 -13.25 -14.78
C ASN A 161 24.61 -12.35 -15.67
N ASN A 162 23.34 -12.71 -15.86
CA ASN A 162 22.44 -12.06 -16.82
C ASN A 162 21.30 -11.27 -16.17
N LEU A 163 21.33 -11.11 -14.85
CA LEU A 163 20.23 -10.50 -14.10
C LEU A 163 20.05 -9.03 -14.49
N LYS A 164 18.81 -8.65 -14.77
CA LYS A 164 18.39 -7.29 -15.16
C LYS A 164 17.43 -6.69 -14.14
N GLU A 165 16.68 -7.54 -13.46
CA GLU A 165 15.69 -7.17 -12.46
C GLU A 165 15.92 -7.99 -11.19
N LEU A 166 16.10 -7.28 -10.08
CA LEU A 166 16.25 -7.88 -8.77
C LEU A 166 15.25 -7.25 -7.81
N ARG A 167 14.37 -8.07 -7.26
CA ARG A 167 13.49 -7.66 -6.15
C ARG A 167 13.65 -8.60 -4.98
N ILE A 168 14.10 -8.07 -3.86
CA ILE A 168 14.25 -8.80 -2.60
C ILE A 168 13.51 -7.99 -1.56
N THR A 169 12.31 -8.44 -1.18
CA THR A 169 11.46 -7.68 -0.26
C THR A 169 11.12 -8.44 1.01
N GLY A 170 11.00 -7.71 2.11
CA GLY A 170 10.77 -8.31 3.43
C GLY A 170 11.96 -9.12 3.94
N GLY A 171 13.17 -8.87 3.43
CA GLY A 171 14.41 -9.48 3.88
C GLY A 171 14.93 -8.87 5.17
N TYR A 172 14.28 -9.16 6.30
CA TYR A 172 14.59 -8.53 7.59
C TYR A 172 15.97 -8.88 8.16
N LEU A 173 16.60 -9.95 7.69
CA LEU A 173 17.95 -10.36 8.07
C LEU A 173 19.03 -9.77 7.16
N ILE A 174 18.64 -9.12 6.05
CA ILE A 174 19.57 -8.61 5.06
C ILE A 174 20.13 -7.26 5.50
N THR A 175 21.46 -7.19 5.61
CA THR A 175 22.20 -5.97 5.95
C THR A 175 23.13 -5.54 4.82
N GLU A 176 23.55 -6.48 3.97
CA GLU A 176 24.52 -6.26 2.89
C GLU A 176 24.18 -7.15 1.70
N ILE A 177 24.37 -6.60 0.49
CA ILE A 177 24.03 -7.29 -0.76
C ILE A 177 25.14 -7.02 -1.77
N LEU A 178 25.66 -8.09 -2.38
CA LEU A 178 26.54 -8.02 -3.53
C LEU A 178 25.71 -7.77 -4.79
N LEU A 179 25.55 -6.50 -5.13
CA LEU A 179 24.75 -6.10 -6.28
C LEU A 179 25.35 -6.63 -7.60
N PRO A 180 24.52 -7.21 -8.50
CA PRO A 180 24.94 -7.64 -9.84
C PRO A 180 25.58 -6.51 -10.66
N SER A 181 26.26 -6.88 -11.75
CA SER A 181 27.00 -5.92 -12.57
C SER A 181 26.11 -4.91 -13.31
N LYS A 182 24.91 -5.33 -13.72
CA LYS A 182 24.02 -4.51 -14.57
C LYS A 182 22.56 -4.76 -14.24
N LEU A 183 21.91 -3.83 -13.52
CA LEU A 183 20.48 -3.86 -13.27
C LEU A 183 19.77 -2.67 -13.92
N TYR A 184 18.49 -2.86 -14.24
CA TYR A 184 17.54 -1.82 -14.62
C TYR A 184 16.53 -1.57 -13.50
N ILE A 185 16.16 -2.62 -12.77
CA ILE A 185 15.19 -2.59 -11.66
C ILE A 185 15.86 -3.16 -10.42
N LEU A 186 15.84 -2.39 -9.34
CA LEU A 186 16.25 -2.83 -8.01
C LEU A 186 15.17 -2.48 -6.99
N ASP A 187 14.63 -3.48 -6.32
CA ASP A 187 13.66 -3.33 -5.25
C ASP A 187 14.17 -4.04 -4.00
N LEU A 188 14.46 -3.26 -2.96
CA LEU A 188 14.89 -3.75 -1.66
C LEU A 188 13.92 -3.32 -0.56
N SER A 189 12.64 -3.14 -0.91
CA SER A 189 11.63 -2.65 0.03
C SER A 189 11.46 -3.59 1.22
N ASN A 190 11.22 -3.05 2.41
CA ASN A 190 11.11 -3.79 3.67
C ASN A 190 12.38 -4.53 4.12
N CYS A 191 13.54 -4.28 3.51
CA CYS A 191 14.83 -4.72 4.02
C CYS A 191 15.35 -3.73 5.08
N ASN A 192 14.66 -3.70 6.22
CA ASN A 192 14.76 -2.65 7.25
C ASN A 192 16.13 -2.49 7.92
N ARG A 193 17.04 -3.46 7.78
CA ARG A 193 18.39 -3.40 8.32
C ARG A 193 19.44 -2.86 7.35
N LEU A 194 19.08 -2.65 6.07
CA LEU A 194 19.97 -1.99 5.10
C LEU A 194 20.31 -0.58 5.55
N SER A 195 21.60 -0.24 5.52
CA SER A 195 22.12 1.09 5.85
C SER A 195 22.57 1.83 4.59
N ASN A 196 23.12 3.02 4.74
CA ASN A 196 23.68 3.81 3.63
C ASN A 196 24.78 3.09 2.82
N SER A 197 25.35 1.98 3.31
CA SER A 197 26.26 1.14 2.54
C SER A 197 25.66 0.68 1.21
N ILE A 198 24.36 0.39 1.16
CA ILE A 198 23.69 0.00 -0.09
C ILE A 198 23.65 1.13 -1.12
N ILE A 199 23.51 2.38 -0.67
CA ILE A 199 23.51 3.56 -1.54
C ILE A 199 24.91 3.80 -2.12
N VAL A 200 25.95 3.57 -1.32
CA VAL A 200 27.34 3.62 -1.79
C VAL A 200 27.57 2.59 -2.89
N GLU A 201 27.12 1.35 -2.70
CA GLU A 201 27.28 0.28 -3.70
C GLU A 201 26.46 0.57 -4.97
N ILE A 202 25.21 1.02 -4.84
CA ILE A 202 24.38 1.46 -5.97
C ILE A 202 25.10 2.54 -6.79
N ASN A 203 25.63 3.58 -6.13
CA ASN A 203 26.34 4.68 -6.79
C ASN A 203 27.64 4.22 -7.48
N LYS A 204 28.29 3.19 -6.95
CA LYS A 204 29.51 2.61 -7.52
C LYS A 204 29.19 1.78 -8.76
N LYS A 205 28.14 0.95 -8.70
CA LYS A 205 27.78 -0.02 -9.74
C LYS A 205 27.01 0.62 -10.89
N TYR A 206 26.07 1.51 -10.60
CA TYR A 206 25.08 1.96 -11.57
C TYR A 206 25.20 3.44 -11.86
N LYS A 207 25.12 3.81 -13.13
CA LYS A 207 24.96 5.20 -13.56
C LYS A 207 23.50 5.58 -13.73
N LYS A 208 22.67 4.60 -14.10
CA LYS A 208 21.25 4.77 -14.34
C LYS A 208 20.49 3.51 -13.93
N LEU A 209 19.31 3.71 -13.34
CA LEU A 209 18.30 2.69 -13.09
C LEU A 209 16.97 3.16 -13.67
N ASP A 210 16.19 2.23 -14.21
CA ASP A 210 14.80 2.55 -14.58
C ASP A 210 13.92 2.61 -13.32
N GLU A 211 14.18 1.76 -12.33
CA GLU A 211 13.45 1.75 -11.06
C GLU A 211 14.35 1.42 -9.87
N LEU A 212 14.17 2.19 -8.80
CA LEU A 212 14.74 1.92 -7.49
C LEU A 212 13.64 2.01 -6.43
N LYS A 213 13.46 0.94 -5.65
CA LYS A 213 12.58 0.93 -4.48
C LYS A 213 13.36 0.60 -3.22
N LEU A 214 13.25 1.47 -2.24
CA LEU A 214 13.89 1.36 -0.91
C LEU A 214 12.87 1.71 0.18
N SER A 215 11.60 1.40 -0.06
CA SER A 215 10.52 1.73 0.89
C SER A 215 10.68 0.91 2.17
N TYR A 216 10.36 1.48 3.33
CA TYR A 216 10.52 0.85 4.64
C TYR A 216 11.99 0.50 5.01
N CYS A 217 12.97 1.15 4.39
CA CYS A 217 14.40 1.02 4.73
C CYS A 217 14.83 2.13 5.72
N TYR A 218 14.44 1.99 6.99
CA TYR A 218 14.52 3.07 7.98
C TYR A 218 15.93 3.56 8.35
N LYS A 219 16.99 2.79 8.07
CA LYS A 219 18.38 3.17 8.36
C LYS A 219 19.06 3.91 7.20
N ILE A 220 18.36 4.13 6.09
CA ILE A 220 18.84 4.96 4.98
C ILE A 220 18.51 6.42 5.31
N THR A 221 19.52 7.29 5.21
CA THR A 221 19.47 8.70 5.58
C THR A 221 20.12 9.56 4.49
N ASP A 222 20.06 10.88 4.67
CA ASP A 222 20.67 11.84 3.74
C ASP A 222 22.21 11.92 3.82
N ASP A 223 22.85 11.20 4.74
CA ASP A 223 24.32 11.21 4.89
C ASP A 223 25.03 10.72 3.62
N VAL A 224 24.35 9.91 2.81
CA VAL A 224 24.81 9.48 1.49
C VAL A 224 23.76 9.81 0.44
N LYS A 225 24.12 10.73 -0.47
CA LYS A 225 23.26 11.08 -1.61
C LYS A 225 23.27 10.00 -2.69
N LEU A 226 22.09 9.66 -3.21
CA LEU A 226 21.91 8.86 -4.41
C LEU A 226 22.30 9.68 -5.64
N LYS A 227 23.45 9.32 -6.24
CA LYS A 227 24.03 9.92 -7.45
C LYS A 227 23.62 9.18 -8.72
N THR A 228 23.04 8.00 -8.59
CA THR A 228 22.50 7.23 -9.71
C THR A 228 21.26 7.94 -10.26
N SER A 229 21.18 8.13 -11.58
CA SER A 229 19.96 8.65 -12.21
C SER A 229 18.87 7.59 -12.19
N VAL A 230 17.65 7.95 -11.76
CA VAL A 230 16.53 7.02 -11.65
C VAL A 230 15.31 7.61 -12.35
N LYS A 231 14.57 6.79 -13.11
CA LYS A 231 13.27 7.23 -13.66
C LYS A 231 12.15 7.07 -12.66
N ARG A 232 12.13 5.95 -11.93
CA ARG A 232 11.09 5.63 -10.94
C ARG A 232 11.71 5.40 -9.57
N LEU A 233 11.40 6.26 -8.60
CA LEU A 233 11.96 6.21 -7.25
C LEU A 233 10.83 6.07 -6.22
N PHE A 234 10.87 5.00 -5.44
CA PHE A 234 9.91 4.73 -4.37
C PHE A 234 10.64 4.51 -3.05
N VAL A 235 10.46 5.44 -2.12
CA VAL A 235 11.25 5.55 -0.89
C VAL A 235 10.32 5.83 0.29
N GLU A 236 9.13 5.22 0.25
CA GLU A 236 8.05 5.41 1.21
C GLU A 236 8.47 4.96 2.61
N GLU A 237 7.94 5.59 3.66
CA GLU A 237 8.19 5.20 5.05
C GLU A 237 9.69 5.20 5.41
N THR A 238 10.42 6.19 4.91
CA THR A 238 11.85 6.39 5.20
C THR A 238 12.11 7.75 5.84
N ARG A 239 13.35 7.96 6.30
CA ARG A 239 13.81 9.18 6.95
C ARG A 239 14.72 10.02 6.05
N ILE A 240 14.45 10.02 4.74
CA ILE A 240 15.18 10.84 3.78
C ILE A 240 14.46 12.17 3.53
N SER A 241 15.20 13.20 3.12
CA SER A 241 14.62 14.46 2.63
C SER A 241 14.62 14.53 1.10
N GLU A 242 14.08 15.63 0.56
CA GLU A 242 14.12 15.93 -0.86
C GLU A 242 15.56 16.06 -1.42
N ASN A 243 16.59 16.14 -0.58
CA ASN A 243 18.00 16.26 -0.98
C ASN A 243 18.71 14.93 -1.23
N PHE A 244 18.05 13.81 -0.93
CA PHE A 244 18.62 12.47 -1.03
C PHE A 244 19.06 12.08 -2.45
N TYR A 245 18.35 12.51 -3.49
CA TYR A 245 18.48 11.96 -4.85
C TYR A 245 18.64 13.05 -5.93
N LEU A 246 19.16 12.63 -7.08
CA LEU A 246 19.17 13.44 -8.29
C LEU A 246 17.77 13.52 -8.91
N LYS A 247 17.26 14.74 -9.06
CA LYS A 247 15.92 15.00 -9.62
C LYS A 247 15.85 14.87 -11.14
N LYS A 248 16.98 14.61 -11.80
CA LYS A 248 17.09 14.52 -13.26
C LYS A 248 16.43 13.23 -13.75
N GLU A 249 15.53 13.35 -14.72
CA GLU A 249 14.82 12.23 -15.40
C GLU A 249 13.72 11.52 -14.59
N ILE A 250 13.37 12.00 -13.40
CA ILE A 250 12.32 11.39 -12.58
C ILE A 250 10.95 11.53 -13.29
N GLN A 251 10.31 10.38 -13.48
CA GLN A 251 8.99 10.19 -14.07
C GLN A 251 7.98 9.66 -13.06
N SER A 252 8.43 8.87 -12.07
CA SER A 252 7.60 8.38 -10.98
C SER A 252 8.30 8.57 -9.65
N LEU A 253 7.60 9.14 -8.68
CA LEU A 253 8.15 9.48 -7.38
C LEU A 253 7.15 9.18 -6.27
N SER A 254 7.60 8.47 -5.24
CA SER A 254 6.80 8.23 -4.04
C SER A 254 7.61 8.50 -2.77
N PHE A 255 7.05 9.39 -1.94
CA PHE A 255 7.52 9.77 -0.61
C PHE A 255 6.47 9.54 0.46
N LYS A 256 5.49 8.67 0.20
CA LYS A 256 4.43 8.39 1.18
C LYS A 256 5.02 8.17 2.57
N ASN A 257 4.45 8.84 3.57
CA ASN A 257 4.88 8.81 4.96
C ASN A 257 6.34 9.26 5.24
N CYS A 258 7.02 9.96 4.32
CA CYS A 258 8.35 10.52 4.57
C CYS A 258 8.24 11.88 5.28
N CYS A 259 8.45 11.88 6.60
CA CYS A 259 8.24 13.07 7.44
C CYS A 259 9.26 14.20 7.28
N LEU A 260 10.38 13.98 6.57
CA LEU A 260 11.41 15.01 6.35
C LEU A 260 11.27 15.74 5.02
N ILE A 261 10.27 15.40 4.20
CA ILE A 261 10.02 16.06 2.92
C ILE A 261 9.29 17.37 3.17
N ASN A 262 9.95 18.50 2.89
CA ASN A 262 9.38 19.83 3.17
C ASN A 262 9.19 20.68 1.92
N SER A 263 9.90 20.38 0.83
CA SER A 263 9.83 21.13 -0.42
C SER A 263 10.01 20.25 -1.64
N LEU A 264 9.27 20.57 -2.70
CA LEU A 264 9.47 20.06 -4.06
C LEU A 264 9.56 21.22 -5.06
N ASP A 265 10.41 22.20 -4.77
CA ASP A 265 10.52 23.47 -5.51
C ASP A 265 11.36 23.43 -6.80
N LYS A 266 11.91 22.27 -7.14
CA LYS A 266 12.68 22.09 -8.39
C LYS A 266 11.74 21.52 -9.44
N ASN A 267 11.67 22.14 -10.61
CA ASN A 267 10.69 21.80 -11.66
C ASN A 267 10.74 20.32 -12.06
N TYR A 268 9.75 19.55 -11.61
CA TYR A 268 9.52 18.15 -11.97
C TYR A 268 8.74 18.05 -13.29
N ASN A 269 9.34 18.52 -14.39
CA ASN A 269 8.65 18.67 -15.68
C ASN A 269 8.29 17.36 -16.39
N ASN A 270 8.96 16.26 -16.04
CA ASN A 270 8.74 14.93 -16.64
C ASN A 270 7.95 13.99 -15.73
N LEU A 271 7.42 14.48 -14.62
CA LEU A 271 6.72 13.66 -13.64
C LEU A 271 5.34 13.26 -14.15
N GLU A 272 5.09 11.95 -14.16
CA GLU A 272 3.82 11.34 -14.55
C GLU A 272 3.09 10.73 -13.33
N TYR A 273 3.84 10.32 -12.31
CA TYR A 273 3.31 9.76 -11.06
C TYR A 273 3.95 10.43 -9.85
N LEU A 274 3.12 10.91 -8.92
CA LEU A 274 3.54 11.50 -7.66
C LEU A 274 2.67 11.00 -6.51
N ASN A 275 3.31 10.42 -5.50
CA ASN A 275 2.67 10.04 -4.25
C ASN A 275 3.36 10.70 -3.05
N LEU A 276 2.61 11.56 -2.36
CA LEU A 276 3.02 12.30 -1.18
C LEU A 276 2.15 11.99 0.02
N ALA A 277 1.34 10.93 -0.04
CA ALA A 277 0.37 10.59 0.98
C ALA A 277 0.96 10.72 2.40
N ASN A 278 0.23 11.44 3.26
CA ASN A 278 0.53 11.67 4.67
C ASN A 278 1.85 12.41 4.94
N ILE A 279 2.31 13.24 4.00
CA ILE A 279 3.33 14.27 4.26
C ILE A 279 2.60 15.56 4.64
N THR A 280 2.62 15.91 5.92
CA THR A 280 1.91 17.09 6.45
C THR A 280 2.75 18.37 6.43
N THR A 281 4.06 18.25 6.25
CA THR A 281 5.04 19.34 6.30
C THR A 281 5.18 20.10 4.98
N ILE A 282 4.87 19.46 3.85
CA ILE A 282 4.95 20.08 2.53
C ILE A 282 3.73 20.96 2.24
N ASN A 283 3.94 22.18 1.75
CA ASN A 283 2.88 23.14 1.46
C ASN A 283 2.90 23.68 0.01
N ASN A 284 3.94 23.38 -0.77
CA ASN A 284 4.07 23.82 -2.15
C ASN A 284 4.88 22.80 -2.96
N ILE A 285 4.54 22.66 -4.25
CA ILE A 285 5.17 21.74 -5.18
C ILE A 285 5.28 22.42 -6.56
N LYS A 286 6.40 22.21 -7.27
CA LYS A 286 6.54 22.60 -8.68
C LYS A 286 6.58 21.38 -9.60
N ILE A 287 5.41 21.02 -10.12
CA ILE A 287 5.23 19.96 -11.12
C ILE A 287 4.88 20.51 -12.50
N GLY A 288 5.24 19.74 -13.53
CA GLY A 288 4.80 20.00 -14.91
C GLY A 288 3.38 19.50 -15.19
N ASN A 289 2.94 19.69 -16.44
CA ASN A 289 1.61 19.29 -16.92
C ASN A 289 1.50 17.82 -17.37
N LYS A 290 2.57 17.02 -17.25
CA LYS A 290 2.58 15.60 -17.65
C LYS A 290 2.01 14.65 -16.59
N LEU A 291 1.64 15.18 -15.42
CA LEU A 291 1.19 14.36 -14.30
C LEU A 291 -0.13 13.65 -14.63
N LYS A 292 -0.13 12.32 -14.48
CA LYS A 292 -1.29 11.44 -14.68
C LYS A 292 -1.83 10.88 -13.38
N SER A 293 -0.98 10.73 -12.35
CA SER A 293 -1.38 10.19 -11.06
C SER A 293 -0.85 11.07 -9.93
N LEU A 294 -1.75 11.50 -9.05
CA LEU A 294 -1.44 12.31 -7.88
C LEU A 294 -2.10 11.73 -6.64
N ASP A 295 -1.30 11.39 -5.64
CA ASP A 295 -1.77 11.09 -4.29
C ASP A 295 -1.22 12.13 -3.31
N ILE A 296 -2.12 12.93 -2.75
CA ILE A 296 -1.85 13.91 -1.69
C ILE A 296 -2.77 13.67 -0.49
N SER A 297 -3.25 12.43 -0.32
CA SER A 297 -4.10 12.07 0.81
C SER A 297 -3.43 12.45 2.13
N LYS A 298 -4.19 13.02 3.07
CA LYS A 298 -3.67 13.52 4.37
C LYS A 298 -2.56 14.58 4.30
N CYS A 299 -2.31 15.19 3.13
CA CYS A 299 -1.42 16.36 3.01
C CYS A 299 -2.15 17.68 3.30
N TYR A 300 -2.55 17.90 4.55
CA TYR A 300 -3.41 19.05 4.93
C TYR A 300 -2.83 20.41 4.49
N SER A 301 -1.51 20.57 4.54
CA SER A 301 -0.79 21.79 4.15
C SER A 301 -0.78 22.05 2.64
N LEU A 302 -1.07 21.04 1.80
CA LEU A 302 -1.15 21.18 0.35
C LEU A 302 -2.52 21.60 -0.17
N LYS A 303 -3.56 21.65 0.68
CA LYS A 303 -4.94 21.99 0.28
C LYS A 303 -4.99 23.27 -0.56
N LYS A 304 -4.37 24.34 -0.07
CA LYS A 304 -4.32 25.65 -0.75
C LYS A 304 -3.62 25.55 -2.10
N TRP A 305 -2.41 24.99 -2.11
CA TRP A 305 -1.63 24.83 -3.34
C TRP A 305 -2.39 24.02 -4.40
N PHE A 306 -3.04 22.93 -3.99
CA PHE A 306 -3.79 22.06 -4.88
C PHE A 306 -4.95 22.83 -5.54
N PHE A 307 -5.75 23.52 -4.73
CA PHE A 307 -6.86 24.35 -5.23
C PHE A 307 -6.39 25.42 -6.23
N GLU A 308 -5.26 26.08 -5.93
CA GLU A 308 -4.66 27.11 -6.79
C GLU A 308 -3.99 26.58 -8.07
N ASN A 309 -3.71 25.27 -8.18
CA ASN A 309 -2.96 24.71 -9.31
C ASN A 309 -3.69 23.61 -10.08
N ILE A 310 -4.89 23.22 -9.67
CA ILE A 310 -5.63 22.12 -10.29
C ILE A 310 -5.85 22.31 -11.81
N TYR A 311 -6.00 23.55 -12.29
CA TYR A 311 -6.16 23.85 -13.72
C TYR A 311 -4.93 23.49 -14.57
N LYS A 312 -3.76 23.25 -13.95
CA LYS A 312 -2.55 22.77 -14.63
C LYS A 312 -2.51 21.25 -14.76
N LEU A 313 -3.37 20.53 -14.04
CA LEU A 313 -3.40 19.07 -13.90
C LEU A 313 -4.43 18.43 -14.85
N ILE A 314 -4.56 18.96 -16.06
CA ILE A 314 -5.59 18.54 -17.03
C ILE A 314 -5.43 17.09 -17.54
N ASN A 315 -4.22 16.53 -17.42
CA ASN A 315 -3.89 15.17 -17.85
C ASN A 315 -4.03 14.14 -16.71
N LEU A 316 -4.57 14.54 -15.56
CA LEU A 316 -4.68 13.68 -14.39
C LEU A 316 -5.76 12.61 -14.62
N GLU A 317 -5.36 11.34 -14.52
CA GLU A 317 -6.22 10.15 -14.66
C GLU A 317 -6.56 9.54 -13.30
N TYR A 318 -5.66 9.65 -12.31
CA TYR A 318 -5.87 9.22 -10.92
C TYR A 318 -5.60 10.37 -9.96
N LEU A 319 -6.55 10.61 -9.04
CA LEU A 319 -6.41 11.59 -7.97
C LEU A 319 -6.82 10.98 -6.63
N ASN A 320 -5.96 11.11 -5.63
CA ASN A 320 -6.31 10.86 -4.25
C ASN A 320 -6.15 12.13 -3.41
N ILE A 321 -7.27 12.66 -2.93
CA ILE A 321 -7.36 13.79 -2.00
C ILE A 321 -8.05 13.39 -0.69
N SER A 322 -8.05 12.09 -0.37
CA SER A 322 -8.65 11.59 0.86
C SER A 322 -8.16 12.33 2.09
N TYR A 323 -9.06 12.58 3.03
CA TYR A 323 -8.86 13.41 4.23
C TYR A 323 -8.62 14.91 3.96
N LEU A 324 -8.64 15.38 2.71
CA LEU A 324 -8.55 16.81 2.41
C LEU A 324 -9.96 17.37 2.23
N ASP A 325 -10.52 17.92 3.29
CA ASP A 325 -11.83 18.57 3.23
C ASP A 325 -11.75 19.92 2.53
N PHE A 326 -12.54 20.12 1.48
CA PHE A 326 -12.74 21.40 0.78
C PHE A 326 -14.15 21.95 1.04
N ASP A 327 -14.31 23.27 0.85
CA ASP A 327 -15.60 23.95 1.07
C ASP A 327 -16.57 23.72 -0.11
N SER A 328 -16.01 23.52 -1.30
CA SER A 328 -16.71 23.07 -2.52
C SER A 328 -15.78 22.14 -3.30
N TYR A 329 -16.37 21.25 -4.11
CA TYR A 329 -15.67 20.30 -4.97
C TYR A 329 -15.88 20.57 -6.47
N ASP A 330 -16.53 21.69 -6.85
CA ASP A 330 -16.83 22.03 -8.25
C ASP A 330 -15.58 22.12 -9.13
N PHE A 331 -14.43 22.41 -8.52
CA PHE A 331 -13.14 22.45 -9.20
C PHE A 331 -12.78 21.12 -9.86
N LEU A 332 -13.28 19.98 -9.34
CA LEU A 332 -12.99 18.65 -9.88
C LEU A 332 -13.58 18.46 -11.27
N HIS A 333 -14.63 19.20 -11.64
CA HIS A 333 -15.19 19.19 -13.00
C HIS A 333 -14.21 19.70 -14.06
N LYS A 334 -13.10 20.34 -13.66
CA LYS A 334 -12.03 20.77 -14.57
C LYS A 334 -11.09 19.63 -14.98
N LEU A 335 -11.12 18.50 -14.26
CA LEU A 335 -10.27 17.34 -14.52
C LEU A 335 -10.89 16.44 -15.58
N ASN A 336 -10.83 16.86 -16.85
CA ASN A 336 -11.51 16.17 -17.95
C ASN A 336 -10.98 14.76 -18.25
N SER A 337 -9.77 14.44 -17.80
CA SER A 337 -9.11 13.14 -18.02
C SER A 337 -9.25 12.18 -16.84
N ILE A 338 -9.93 12.59 -15.76
CA ILE A 338 -10.01 11.79 -14.54
C ILE A 338 -10.78 10.49 -14.78
N LYS A 339 -10.20 9.37 -14.33
CA LYS A 339 -10.80 8.03 -14.38
C LYS A 339 -11.02 7.47 -12.99
N GLU A 340 -10.11 7.75 -12.06
CA GLU A 340 -10.19 7.27 -10.69
C GLU A 340 -10.03 8.43 -9.70
N LEU A 341 -10.96 8.55 -8.76
CA LEU A 341 -10.94 9.55 -7.69
C LEU A 341 -11.12 8.90 -6.34
N ASP A 342 -10.25 9.23 -5.40
CA ASP A 342 -10.44 8.93 -3.99
C ASP A 342 -10.65 10.23 -3.20
N ILE A 343 -11.87 10.37 -2.69
CA ILE A 343 -12.38 11.45 -1.84
C ILE A 343 -12.84 10.88 -0.49
N SER A 344 -12.28 9.74 -0.09
CA SER A 344 -12.61 9.09 1.18
C SER A 344 -12.24 9.99 2.37
N TRP A 345 -13.01 9.88 3.45
CA TRP A 345 -12.82 10.61 4.70
C TRP A 345 -12.87 12.13 4.55
N CYS A 346 -13.52 12.60 3.49
CA CYS A 346 -13.91 13.99 3.34
C CYS A 346 -15.33 14.18 3.89
N SER A 347 -15.45 14.91 4.98
CA SER A 347 -16.69 15.14 5.73
C SER A 347 -17.72 15.98 4.96
N ASN A 348 -17.28 16.84 4.03
CA ASN A 348 -18.16 17.70 3.24
C ASN A 348 -18.74 17.05 1.97
N ILE A 349 -18.52 15.75 1.74
CA ILE A 349 -19.01 15.03 0.55
C ILE A 349 -20.48 14.62 0.72
N THR A 350 -21.35 15.09 -0.18
CA THR A 350 -22.79 14.79 -0.23
C THR A 350 -23.17 14.03 -1.50
N ASP A 351 -24.42 13.52 -1.56
CA ASP A 351 -24.95 12.84 -2.75
C ASP A 351 -24.88 13.73 -4.00
N GLU A 352 -25.20 15.03 -3.87
CA GLU A 352 -25.18 15.98 -4.99
C GLU A 352 -23.79 16.13 -5.60
N ILE A 353 -22.74 16.13 -4.77
CA ILE A 353 -21.35 16.23 -5.22
C ILE A 353 -20.98 14.98 -6.04
N VAL A 354 -21.25 13.79 -5.49
CA VAL A 354 -20.91 12.52 -6.17
C VAL A 354 -21.67 12.38 -7.48
N ILE A 355 -22.97 12.68 -7.49
CA ILE A 355 -23.80 12.65 -8.70
C ILE A 355 -23.29 13.65 -9.74
N SER A 356 -23.03 14.90 -9.34
CA SER A 356 -22.48 15.94 -10.23
C SER A 356 -21.14 15.51 -10.85
N LEU A 357 -20.27 14.83 -10.08
CA LEU A 357 -19.01 14.29 -10.60
C LEU A 357 -19.25 13.20 -11.65
N MET A 358 -20.16 12.26 -11.38
CA MET A 358 -20.50 11.19 -12.32
C MET A 358 -21.10 11.73 -13.62
N GLU A 359 -21.94 12.77 -13.55
CA GLU A 359 -22.61 13.34 -14.71
C GLU A 359 -21.70 14.24 -15.56
N LYS A 360 -20.76 14.96 -14.92
CA LYS A 360 -19.93 15.99 -15.60
C LYS A 360 -18.53 15.53 -15.95
N THR A 361 -18.13 14.31 -15.58
CA THR A 361 -16.79 13.77 -15.85
C THR A 361 -16.88 12.38 -16.48
N LYS A 362 -15.74 11.85 -16.95
CA LYS A 362 -15.62 10.48 -17.48
C LYS A 362 -15.09 9.50 -16.44
N ILE A 363 -15.43 9.73 -15.18
CA ILE A 363 -14.90 8.96 -14.06
C ILE A 363 -15.42 7.52 -14.11
N GLU A 364 -14.53 6.56 -13.94
CA GLU A 364 -14.81 5.12 -13.97
C GLU A 364 -14.88 4.53 -12.56
N LYS A 365 -14.18 5.15 -11.59
CA LYS A 365 -14.13 4.67 -10.20
C LYS A 365 -14.07 5.80 -9.18
N ILE A 366 -14.90 5.71 -8.14
CA ILE A 366 -14.92 6.66 -7.03
C ILE A 366 -14.84 5.91 -5.70
N TYR A 367 -13.90 6.30 -4.84
CA TYR A 367 -13.82 5.81 -3.46
C TYR A 367 -14.37 6.88 -2.51
N VAL A 368 -15.30 6.48 -1.64
CA VAL A 368 -16.05 7.37 -0.72
C VAL A 368 -16.11 6.81 0.70
N PHE A 369 -15.09 6.07 1.12
CA PHE A 369 -15.05 5.48 2.46
C PHE A 369 -15.12 6.57 3.53
N GLY A 370 -15.99 6.42 4.53
CA GLY A 370 -16.08 7.40 5.62
C GLY A 370 -16.68 8.75 5.25
N CYS A 371 -17.30 8.88 4.06
CA CYS A 371 -18.13 10.04 3.69
C CYS A 371 -19.53 9.87 4.30
N PHE A 372 -19.69 10.25 5.57
CA PHE A 372 -20.91 10.00 6.36
C PHE A 372 -22.14 10.81 5.94
N ASN A 373 -21.99 11.79 5.05
CA ASN A 373 -23.09 12.60 4.50
C ASN A 373 -23.70 11.99 3.22
N LEU A 374 -23.21 10.83 2.76
CA LEU A 374 -23.83 10.09 1.65
C LEU A 374 -25.02 9.28 2.13
N THR A 375 -26.10 9.29 1.35
CA THR A 375 -27.33 8.56 1.65
C THR A 375 -27.56 7.41 0.66
N ASP A 376 -28.73 6.77 0.75
CA ASP A 376 -29.17 5.75 -0.19
C ASP A 376 -29.41 6.31 -1.61
N ILE A 377 -29.46 7.63 -1.78
CA ILE A 377 -29.52 8.30 -3.08
C ILE A 377 -28.31 7.94 -3.94
N THR A 378 -27.09 8.09 -3.41
CA THR A 378 -25.86 7.67 -4.11
C THR A 378 -25.87 6.18 -4.42
N ALA A 379 -26.37 5.34 -3.51
CA ALA A 379 -26.45 3.89 -3.74
C ALA A 379 -27.41 3.54 -4.88
N LYS A 380 -28.60 4.15 -4.91
CA LYS A 380 -29.57 4.02 -6.01
C LYS A 380 -28.98 4.47 -7.35
N PHE A 381 -28.29 5.60 -7.35
CA PHE A 381 -27.65 6.15 -8.54
C PHE A 381 -26.52 5.23 -9.03
N SER A 382 -25.63 4.80 -8.14
CA SER A 382 -24.56 3.82 -8.42
C SER A 382 -25.10 2.56 -9.09
N TYR A 383 -26.19 1.99 -8.55
CA TYR A 383 -26.82 0.80 -9.12
C TYR A 383 -27.31 1.01 -10.57
N LYS A 384 -27.87 2.18 -10.87
CA LYS A 384 -28.31 2.55 -12.22
C LYS A 384 -27.15 2.66 -13.21
N TYR A 385 -25.97 3.08 -12.75
CA TYR A 385 -24.76 3.33 -13.57
C TYR A 385 -23.64 2.30 -13.34
N LYS A 386 -23.96 1.13 -12.79
CA LYS A 386 -22.99 0.09 -12.40
C LYS A 386 -22.10 -0.44 -13.54
N ASP A 387 -22.57 -0.29 -14.77
CA ASP A 387 -21.84 -0.71 -15.98
C ASP A 387 -20.85 0.37 -16.47
N THR A 388 -20.98 1.60 -15.96
CA THR A 388 -20.15 2.76 -16.36
C THR A 388 -19.24 3.27 -15.25
N VAL A 389 -19.71 3.28 -14.00
CA VAL A 389 -18.96 3.82 -12.85
C VAL A 389 -19.06 2.86 -11.67
N THR A 390 -17.93 2.57 -11.03
CA THR A 390 -17.87 1.81 -9.79
C THR A 390 -17.67 2.75 -8.60
N ILE A 391 -18.65 2.81 -7.69
CA ILE A 391 -18.49 3.46 -6.39
C ILE A 391 -18.06 2.41 -5.36
N VAL A 392 -17.08 2.74 -4.53
CA VAL A 392 -16.53 1.84 -3.52
C VAL A 392 -16.54 2.54 -2.16
N GLY A 393 -16.99 1.83 -1.13
CA GLY A 393 -16.94 2.31 0.26
C GLY A 393 -18.11 3.18 0.69
N ASN A 394 -19.21 3.21 -0.07
CA ASN A 394 -20.42 3.90 0.36
C ASN A 394 -21.11 3.11 1.49
N HIS A 395 -21.05 3.64 2.71
CA HIS A 395 -21.66 3.03 3.88
C HIS A 395 -23.19 2.85 3.78
N ALA A 396 -23.89 3.68 2.98
CA ALA A 396 -25.33 3.57 2.74
C ALA A 396 -25.69 2.43 1.76
N GLU A 397 -24.73 1.95 0.97
CA GLU A 397 -24.94 0.93 -0.05
C GLU A 397 -25.30 -0.43 0.55
N THR A 398 -24.68 -0.83 1.67
CA THR A 398 -24.97 -2.11 2.33
C THR A 398 -26.45 -2.21 2.73
N ARG A 399 -27.04 -1.13 3.25
CA ARG A 399 -28.45 -1.12 3.65
C ARG A 399 -29.39 -1.22 2.45
N TYR A 400 -29.06 -0.50 1.37
CA TYR A 400 -29.86 -0.50 0.15
C TYR A 400 -29.82 -1.86 -0.58
N LEU A 401 -28.63 -2.43 -0.74
CA LEU A 401 -28.47 -3.71 -1.42
C LEU A 401 -29.20 -4.84 -0.69
N ILE A 402 -29.14 -4.89 0.64
CA ILE A 402 -29.88 -5.90 1.44
C ILE A 402 -31.40 -5.78 1.24
N GLN A 403 -31.92 -4.58 1.01
CA GLN A 403 -33.36 -4.35 0.82
C GLN A 403 -33.84 -4.64 -0.61
N ASN A 404 -32.94 -4.74 -1.59
CA ASN A 404 -33.27 -4.82 -3.01
C ASN A 404 -32.54 -5.97 -3.75
N SER A 405 -31.93 -6.90 -3.00
CA SER A 405 -31.25 -8.10 -3.52
C SER A 405 -32.17 -9.31 -3.60
#